data_AF-A0A520BQT4-F1
#
_entry.id   AF-A0A520BQT4-F1
#
_cell.length_a   1.000
_cell.length_b   1.000
_cell.length_c   1.000
_cell.angle_alpha   90.00
_cell.angle_beta   90.00
_cell.angle_gamma   90.00
#
_symmetry.space_group_name_H-M   'P 1'
#
loop_
_entity.id
_entity.type
_entity.pdbx_description
1 polymer ?
#
loop_
_entity_poly.entity_id
_entity_poly.type
_entity_poly.pdbx_seq_one_letter_code
_entity_poly.pdbx_strand_id
1 'polypeptide(L)'
;MALELRPSCEHCAATLAPDSLEARICSFECTFCAACAEGLLGNVCPNCGGGFMPRPVRPLKNWKGGNYLGEYPARVEPKMRPVDLEAHARLVSALGGLPPQRR
;
A
#
# COMPACT_ATOMS: atom_id res chain seq x y z
N MET A 1 4.44 17.14 5.02
CA MET A 1 3.32 16.18 4.98
C MET A 1 3.90 14.79 5.23
N ALA A 2 3.29 13.97 6.09
CA ALA A 2 3.74 12.60 6.37
C ALA A 2 2.79 11.59 5.72
N LEU A 3 3.27 10.37 5.47
CA LEU A 3 2.49 9.26 4.91
C LEU A 3 1.16 9.05 5.64
N GLU A 4 0.03 8.83 4.96
CA GLU A 4 -1.25 8.77 5.67
C GLU A 4 -1.47 7.48 6.49
N LEU A 5 -0.70 6.42 6.21
CA LEU A 5 -0.83 5.10 6.86
C LEU A 5 -2.27 4.56 6.80
N ARG A 6 -2.75 4.23 5.59
CA ARG A 6 -4.12 3.73 5.36
C ARG A 6 -4.43 2.50 6.24
N PRO A 7 -5.59 2.46 6.92
CA PRO A 7 -5.83 1.45 7.97
C PRO A 7 -6.30 0.10 7.43
N SER A 8 -6.41 -0.07 6.11
CA SER A 8 -6.96 -1.28 5.49
C SER A 8 -6.44 -1.51 4.08
N CYS A 9 -6.51 -2.76 3.64
CA CYS A 9 -6.30 -3.16 2.25
C CYS A 9 -7.41 -2.59 1.36
N GLU A 10 -7.04 -1.88 0.30
CA GLU A 10 -7.98 -1.27 -0.64
C GLU A 10 -8.88 -2.30 -1.35
N HIS A 11 -8.42 -3.55 -1.48
CA HIS A 11 -9.17 -4.61 -2.14
C HIS A 11 -10.09 -5.41 -1.20
N CYS A 12 -9.51 -6.04 -0.18
CA CYS A 12 -10.21 -7.02 0.66
C CYS A 12 -10.61 -6.49 2.04
N ALA A 13 -10.38 -5.21 2.32
CA ALA A 13 -10.67 -4.54 3.60
C ALA A 13 -9.91 -5.10 4.82
N ALA A 14 -8.95 -6.02 4.64
CA ALA A 14 -8.13 -6.53 5.74
C ALA A 14 -7.49 -5.38 6.52
N THR A 15 -7.60 -5.42 7.85
CA THR A 15 -7.08 -4.37 8.73
C THR A 15 -5.56 -4.30 8.66
N LEU A 16 -5.03 -3.09 8.47
CA LEU A 16 -3.60 -2.79 8.37
C LEU A 16 -3.28 -1.67 9.36
N ALA A 17 -3.22 -2.04 10.65
CA ALA A 17 -2.83 -1.17 11.74
C ALA A 17 -1.51 -0.42 11.45
N PRO A 18 -1.24 0.75 12.04
CA PRO A 18 -0.09 1.59 11.67
C PRO A 18 1.28 0.90 11.75
N ASP A 19 1.39 -0.12 12.59
CA ASP A 19 2.56 -0.97 12.84
C ASP A 19 2.51 -2.33 12.11
N SER A 20 1.48 -2.56 11.31
CA SER A 20 1.31 -3.80 10.54
C SER A 20 2.46 -4.04 9.57
N LEU A 21 3.12 -5.19 9.71
CA LEU A 21 4.16 -5.68 8.79
C LEU A 21 3.59 -6.27 7.49
N GLU A 22 2.28 -6.49 7.45
CA GLU A 22 1.56 -7.02 6.29
C GLU A 22 1.14 -5.93 5.31
N ALA A 23 1.30 -4.66 5.67
CA ALA A 23 0.97 -3.55 4.78
C ALA A 23 2.02 -3.43 3.66
N ARG A 24 1.52 -3.34 2.43
CA ARG A 24 2.29 -3.03 1.22
C ARG A 24 1.80 -1.71 0.64
N ILE A 25 2.72 -0.89 0.17
CA ILE A 25 2.43 0.46 -0.30
C ILE A 25 3.19 0.77 -1.59
N CYS A 26 2.59 1.56 -2.49
CA CYS A 26 3.26 2.16 -3.64
C CYS A 26 3.56 3.66 -3.41
N SER A 27 4.25 4.31 -4.36
CA SER A 27 4.59 5.75 -4.26
C SER A 27 3.39 6.70 -4.20
N PHE A 28 2.21 6.26 -4.64
CA PHE A 28 0.94 7.00 -4.57
C PHE A 28 0.10 6.63 -3.33
N GLU A 29 0.72 5.96 -2.36
CA GLU A 29 0.10 5.49 -1.12
C GLU A 29 -1.06 4.50 -1.30
N CYS A 30 -1.16 3.85 -2.46
CA CYS A 30 -2.11 2.75 -2.63
C CYS A 30 -1.71 1.61 -1.69
N THR A 31 -2.62 1.18 -0.82
CA THR A 31 -2.29 0.26 0.28
C THR A 31 -3.02 -1.07 0.13
N PHE A 32 -2.26 -2.17 0.13
CA PHE A 32 -2.78 -3.53 0.05
C PHE A 32 -2.13 -4.40 1.13
N CYS A 33 -2.78 -5.49 1.54
CA CYS A 33 -2.10 -6.49 2.38
C CYS A 33 -1.12 -7.31 1.53
N ALA A 34 -0.14 -7.96 2.17
CA ALA A 34 0.86 -8.80 1.52
C ALA A 34 0.23 -9.86 0.61
N ALA A 35 -0.83 -10.54 1.08
CA ALA A 35 -1.55 -11.54 0.30
C ALA A 35 -2.11 -10.99 -1.02
N CYS A 36 -2.71 -9.79 -1.01
CA CYS A 36 -3.20 -9.16 -2.23
C CYS A 36 -2.05 -8.64 -3.10
N ALA A 37 -1.07 -7.96 -2.52
CA ALA A 37 0.02 -7.36 -3.28
C ALA A 37 0.91 -8.40 -3.99
N GLU A 38 1.23 -9.50 -3.31
CA GLU A 38 2.17 -10.52 -3.78
C GLU A 38 1.44 -11.66 -4.53
N GLY A 39 0.28 -12.09 -4.03
CA GLY A 39 -0.52 -13.15 -4.64
C GLY A 39 -1.41 -12.64 -5.76
N LEU A 40 -2.46 -11.89 -5.41
CA LEU A 40 -3.50 -11.46 -6.35
C LEU A 40 -2.98 -10.50 -7.42
N LEU A 41 -2.12 -9.56 -7.02
CA LEU A 41 -1.68 -8.44 -7.85
C LEU A 41 -0.30 -8.64 -8.48
N GLY A 42 0.45 -9.68 -8.08
CA GLY A 42 1.74 -10.03 -8.68
C GLY A 42 2.77 -8.89 -8.69
N ASN A 43 2.80 -8.07 -7.63
CA ASN A 43 3.63 -6.88 -7.54
C ASN A 43 3.39 -5.83 -8.65
N VAL A 44 2.14 -5.69 -9.10
CA VAL A 44 1.66 -4.66 -10.02
C VAL A 44 0.51 -3.91 -9.36
N CYS A 45 0.72 -2.64 -9.04
CA CYS A 45 -0.32 -1.79 -8.47
C CYS A 45 -1.45 -1.58 -9.49
N PRO A 46 -2.71 -1.91 -9.16
CA PRO A 46 -3.84 -1.77 -10.08
C PRO A 46 -4.20 -0.32 -10.39
N ASN A 47 -3.69 0.62 -9.58
CA ASN A 47 -4.01 2.03 -9.69
C ASN A 47 -2.97 2.82 -10.49
N CYS A 48 -1.71 2.38 -10.51
CA CYS A 48 -0.60 3.11 -11.16
C CYS A 48 0.38 2.24 -11.97
N GLY A 49 0.27 0.91 -11.96
CA GLY A 49 1.21 0.00 -12.64
C GLY A 49 2.56 -0.21 -11.95
N GLY A 50 2.91 0.62 -10.96
CA GLY A 50 4.15 0.50 -10.19
C GLY A 50 4.22 -0.76 -9.30
N GLY A 51 5.35 -0.95 -8.63
CA GLY A 51 5.53 -2.02 -7.64
C GLY A 51 5.07 -1.64 -6.23
N PHE A 52 5.15 -2.61 -5.33
CA PHE A 52 4.89 -2.47 -3.91
C PHE A 52 6.16 -2.66 -3.07
N MET A 53 6.20 -1.99 -1.93
CA MET A 53 7.20 -2.20 -0.88
C MET A 53 6.49 -2.40 0.47
N PRO A 54 7.15 -3.01 1.48
CA PRO A 54 6.67 -2.97 2.86
C PRO A 54 6.42 -1.53 3.30
N ARG A 55 5.25 -1.26 3.87
CA ARG A 55 4.90 0.08 4.34
C ARG A 55 5.78 0.44 5.54
N PRO A 56 6.49 1.59 5.52
CA PRO A 56 7.25 2.03 6.68
C PRO A 56 6.35 2.21 7.91
N VAL A 57 6.82 1.74 9.07
CA VAL A 57 6.12 1.92 10.35
C VAL A 57 6.50 3.27 10.95
N ARG A 58 5.50 4.07 11.33
CA ARG A 58 5.73 5.31 12.06
C ARG A 58 6.02 5.01 13.54
N PRO A 59 7.01 5.68 14.16
CA PRO A 59 7.31 5.45 15.56
C PRO A 59 6.12 5.69 16.50
N LEU A 60 5.98 4.87 17.53
CA LEU A 60 4.91 4.98 18.54
C LEU A 60 5.12 6.16 19.50
N LYS A 61 6.37 6.56 19.76
CA LYS A 61 6.71 7.65 20.67
C LYS A 61 7.71 8.62 20.05
N ASN A 62 7.77 9.83 20.58
CA ASN A 62 8.65 10.88 20.10
C ASN A 62 10.12 10.56 20.43
N TRP A 63 10.84 9.98 19.47
CA TRP A 63 12.28 9.77 19.58
C TRP A 63 13.10 10.95 19.03
N LYS A 64 12.56 11.70 18.06
CA LYS A 64 13.26 12.78 17.38
C LYS A 64 12.26 13.78 16.80
N GLY A 65 12.27 15.00 17.34
CA GLY A 65 11.63 16.17 16.72
C GLY A 65 10.14 16.04 16.42
N GLY A 66 9.38 15.29 17.23
CA GLY A 66 7.92 15.16 17.05
C GLY A 66 7.51 14.17 15.96
N ASN A 67 8.44 13.42 15.36
CA ASN A 67 8.13 12.51 14.23
C ASN A 67 7.58 11.15 14.71
N TYR A 68 6.35 11.13 15.23
CA TYR A 68 5.71 9.93 15.79
C TYR A 68 4.17 9.96 15.66
N LEU A 69 3.50 8.87 16.02
CA LEU A 69 2.05 8.71 15.86
C LEU A 69 1.19 9.71 16.65
N GLY A 70 1.67 10.27 17.76
CA GLY A 70 0.88 11.24 18.53
C GLY A 70 0.73 12.58 17.80
N GLU A 71 1.80 13.06 17.15
CA GLU A 71 1.78 14.33 16.39
C GLU A 71 1.30 14.12 14.94
N TYR A 72 1.70 12.99 14.35
CA TYR A 72 1.31 12.59 13.00
C TYR A 72 0.50 11.29 13.07
N PRO A 73 -0.80 11.36 13.39
CA PRO A 73 -1.63 10.17 13.52
C PRO A 73 -1.76 9.43 12.19
N ALA A 74 -1.98 8.12 12.28
CA ALA A 74 -2.41 7.33 11.13
C ALA A 74 -3.87 7.64 10.80
N ARG A 75 -4.24 7.45 9.53
CA ARG A 75 -5.63 7.58 9.12
C ARG A 75 -6.49 6.49 9.74
N VAL A 76 -7.70 6.86 10.15
CA VAL A 76 -8.68 5.92 10.74
C VAL A 76 -9.75 5.50 9.75
N GLU A 77 -10.04 6.33 8.74
CA GLU A 77 -11.00 5.98 7.71
C GLU A 77 -10.36 5.03 6.68
N PRO A 78 -11.02 3.90 6.37
CA PRO A 78 -10.67 3.07 5.23
C PRO A 78 -10.71 3.86 3.92
N LYS A 79 -9.88 3.43 2.97
CA LYS A 79 -10.02 3.81 1.57
C LYS A 79 -10.23 2.51 0.83
N MET A 80 -11.47 2.25 0.41
CA MET A 80 -11.78 1.05 -0.36
C MET A 80 -11.72 1.39 -1.84
N ARG A 81 -10.95 0.58 -2.58
CA ARG A 81 -10.91 0.60 -4.03
C ARG A 81 -10.74 -0.85 -4.51
N PRO A 82 -11.81 -1.66 -4.44
CA PRO A 82 -11.77 -3.03 -4.92
C PRO A 82 -11.26 -3.11 -6.34
N VAL A 83 -10.36 -4.05 -6.59
CA VAL A 83 -9.67 -4.20 -7.87
C VAL A 83 -10.60 -4.86 -8.87
N ASP A 84 -10.74 -4.24 -10.04
CA ASP A 84 -11.23 -4.91 -11.24
C ASP A 84 -10.13 -5.84 -11.76
N LEU A 85 -10.32 -7.14 -11.56
CA LEU A 85 -9.33 -8.17 -11.90
C LEU A 85 -9.14 -8.32 -13.41
N GLU A 86 -10.16 -8.04 -14.21
CA GLU A 86 -10.07 -8.14 -15.66
C GLU A 86 -9.25 -6.97 -16.22
N ALA A 87 -9.51 -5.76 -15.73
CA ALA A 87 -8.71 -4.59 -16.08
C ALA A 87 -7.27 -4.72 -15.59
N HIS A 88 -7.06 -5.27 -14.39
CA HIS A 88 -5.73 -5.52 -13.86
C HIS A 88 -4.96 -6.56 -14.69
N ALA A 89 -5.61 -7.66 -15.09
CA ALA A 89 -4.98 -8.66 -15.97
C ALA A 89 -4.52 -8.06 -17.31
N ARG A 90 -5.33 -7.17 -17.90
CA ARG A 90 -4.93 -6.42 -19.11
C ARG A 90 -3.69 -5.55 -18.87
N LEU A 91 -3.63 -4.84 -17.75
CA LEU A 91 -2.47 -4.03 -17.37
C LEU A 91 -1.21 -4.90 -17.19
N VAL A 92 -1.33 -6.01 -16.46
CA VAL A 92 -0.22 -6.95 -16.23
C VAL A 92 0.31 -7.49 -17.56
N SER A 93 -0.58 -7.88 -18.47
CA SER A 93 -0.23 -8.35 -19.81
C SER A 93 0.51 -7.27 -20.60
N ALA A 94 0.00 -6.03 -20.61
CA ALA A 94 0.63 -4.91 -21.30
C ALA A 94 2.03 -4.56 -20.76
N LEU A 95 2.27 -4.74 -19.45
CA LEU A 95 3.59 -4.52 -18.85
C LEU A 95 4.62 -5.60 -19.25
N GLY A 96 4.19 -6.78 -19.71
CA GLY A 96 5.07 -7.79 -20.29
C GLY A 96 6.23 -8.22 -19.38
N GLY A 97 6.04 -8.21 -18.06
CA GLY A 97 7.09 -8.57 -17.09
C GLY A 97 8.17 -7.51 -16.86
N LEU A 98 8.00 -6.27 -17.36
CA LEU A 98 8.88 -5.15 -17.01
C LEU A 98 9.00 -5.04 -15.47
N PRO A 99 10.21 -4.92 -14.90
CA PRO A 99 10.36 -4.82 -13.46
C PRO A 99 9.93 -3.42 -12.96
N PRO A 100 9.48 -3.27 -11.70
CA PRO A 100 8.95 -2.00 -11.19
C PRO A 100 9.82 -0.77 -11.41
N GLN A 101 11.14 -0.89 -11.31
CA GLN A 101 12.10 0.21 -11.53
C GLN A 101 12.20 0.68 -13.00
N ARG A 102 11.46 0.06 -13.92
CA ARG A 102 11.40 0.39 -15.35
C ARG A 102 9.96 0.62 -15.85
N ARG A 103 8.98 0.71 -14.96
CA ARG A 103 7.57 0.99 -15.28
C ARG A 103 7.23 2.46 -15.06
#